data_AF-A0A2D8I4G7-F1
#
_entry.id   AF-A0A2D8I4G7-F1
#
_cell.length_a   1.000
_cell.length_b   1.000
_cell.length_c   1.000
_cell.angle_alpha   90.00
_cell.angle_beta   90.00
_cell.angle_gamma   90.00
#
_symmetry.space_group_name_H-M   'P 1'
#
loop_
_entity.id
_entity.type
_entity.pdbx_description
1 polymer ?
#
loop_
_entity_poly.entity_id
_entity_poly.type
_entity_poly.pdbx_seq_one_letter_code
_entity_poly.pdbx_strand_id
1 'polypeptide(L)'
;MNLIRLKTYTNCQKSTGFLNPISCILFFFTFSSLHGIAPNNFEDRVIALEKKIKILVNENAKLSDRIRILEEKNLTNDVQDLSKMIPKEESKKKKFFDKFRLELESSSIQNHGPWTNPGAWKSIRKRMSEYSVRETLGKPTRLKTSLNPGIETVYLYSGDLNSDGVKEEGYVNFKDKRVVSFKSPHP
;
A
#
# COMPACT_ATOMS: atom_id res chain seq x y z
N MET A 1 6.49 0.59 -53.14
CA MET A 1 5.25 1.29 -53.55
C MET A 1 5.48 2.06 -54.86
N ASN A 2 5.82 1.37 -55.95
CA ASN A 2 6.18 1.99 -57.26
C ASN A 2 5.12 1.79 -58.37
N LEU A 3 3.88 1.46 -58.01
CA LEU A 3 2.85 1.05 -58.99
C LEU A 3 1.69 2.03 -59.19
N ILE A 4 1.66 3.17 -58.48
CA ILE A 4 0.58 4.16 -58.61
C ILE A 4 0.92 5.24 -59.65
N ARG A 5 2.19 5.42 -60.02
CA ARG A 5 2.62 6.49 -60.94
C ARG A 5 2.40 6.22 -62.43
N LEU A 6 2.01 5.01 -62.83
CA LEU A 6 1.94 4.63 -64.25
C LEU A 6 0.52 4.63 -64.85
N LYS A 7 -0.54 4.87 -64.06
CA LYS A 7 -1.93 4.79 -64.54
C LYS A 7 -2.56 6.11 -64.99
N THR A 8 -1.85 7.24 -64.94
CA THR A 8 -2.41 8.55 -65.34
C THR A 8 -2.03 8.99 -66.75
N TYR A 9 -1.18 8.25 -67.46
CA TYR A 9 -0.65 8.70 -68.75
C TYR A 9 -1.43 8.23 -69.99
N THR A 10 -2.41 7.33 -69.84
CA THR A 10 -3.00 6.60 -70.98
C THR A 10 -4.44 6.97 -71.30
N ASN A 11 -4.97 8.08 -70.81
CA ASN A 11 -6.39 8.42 -71.02
C ASN A 11 -6.66 9.88 -71.41
N CYS A 12 -5.86 10.42 -72.33
CA CYS A 12 -6.19 11.70 -72.99
C CYS A 12 -5.63 11.74 -74.42
N GLN A 13 -5.94 10.72 -75.23
CA GLN A 13 -5.54 10.67 -76.65
C GLN A 13 -6.70 10.38 -77.60
N LYS A 14 -7.94 10.53 -77.14
CA LYS A 14 -9.14 10.31 -77.97
C LYS A 14 -10.15 11.42 -77.76
N SER A 15 -9.97 12.54 -78.46
CA SER A 15 -11.05 13.40 -78.98
C SER A 15 -10.42 14.64 -79.63
N THR A 16 -10.30 14.56 -80.96
CA THR A 16 -10.35 15.66 -81.95
C THR A 16 -9.75 17.03 -81.62
N GLY A 17 -8.76 17.42 -82.45
CA GLY A 17 -8.84 18.67 -83.21
C GLY A 17 -8.48 19.96 -82.47
N PHE A 18 -7.27 20.45 -82.77
CA PHE A 18 -6.88 21.87 -82.79
C PHE A 18 -7.65 22.81 -81.84
N LEU A 19 -7.05 23.17 -80.69
CA LEU A 19 -6.78 24.57 -80.30
C LEU A 19 -6.21 24.69 -78.86
N ASN A 20 -5.04 25.34 -78.81
CA ASN A 20 -4.37 26.10 -77.75
C ASN A 20 -3.81 25.43 -76.47
N PRO A 21 -2.46 25.39 -76.31
CA PRO A 21 -1.75 24.80 -75.16
C PRO A 21 -1.77 25.66 -73.87
N ILE A 22 -2.44 26.81 -73.88
CA ILE A 22 -2.39 27.79 -72.78
C ILE A 22 -3.43 27.43 -71.68
N SER A 23 -4.49 26.70 -72.02
CA SER A 23 -5.56 26.35 -71.07
C SER A 23 -5.17 25.23 -70.09
N CYS A 24 -4.27 24.31 -70.49
CA CYS A 24 -3.77 23.26 -69.59
C CYS A 24 -2.78 23.79 -68.54
N ILE A 25 -2.05 24.87 -68.84
CA ILE A 25 -1.02 25.41 -67.93
C ILE A 25 -1.67 26.10 -66.72
N LEU A 26 -2.84 26.72 -66.89
CA LEU A 26 -3.52 27.41 -65.80
C LEU A 26 -4.18 26.47 -64.77
N PHE A 27 -4.48 25.22 -65.14
CA PHE A 27 -4.95 24.21 -64.18
C PHE A 27 -3.82 23.58 -63.35
N PHE A 28 -2.57 23.63 -63.83
CA PHE A 28 -1.40 23.16 -63.08
C PHE A 28 -0.80 24.21 -62.13
N PHE A 29 -1.01 25.50 -62.40
CA PHE A 29 -0.45 26.59 -61.59
C PHE A 29 -1.26 26.96 -60.34
N THR A 30 -2.53 26.58 -60.24
CA THR A 30 -3.34 26.86 -59.03
C THR A 30 -3.32 25.72 -58.00
N PHE A 31 -2.98 24.48 -58.39
CA PHE A 31 -2.82 23.37 -57.44
C PHE A 31 -1.44 23.30 -56.78
N SER A 32 -0.43 23.93 -57.38
CA SER A 32 0.94 23.94 -56.85
C SER A 32 1.18 24.95 -55.73
N SER A 33 0.23 25.86 -55.47
CA SER A 33 0.33 26.83 -54.36
C SER A 33 -0.27 26.35 -53.03
N LEU A 34 -0.76 25.10 -52.91
CA LEU A 34 -1.38 24.60 -51.66
C LEU A 34 -0.57 23.53 -50.91
N HIS A 35 0.69 23.26 -51.29
CA HIS A 35 1.55 22.32 -50.54
C HIS A 35 2.95 22.88 -50.23
N GLY A 36 3.05 24.20 -49.99
CA GLY A 36 4.22 24.80 -49.36
C GLY A 36 4.25 24.58 -47.84
N ILE A 37 4.30 23.33 -47.38
CA ILE A 37 4.56 23.01 -45.97
C ILE A 37 6.07 22.71 -45.87
N ALA A 38 6.81 23.57 -45.17
CA ALA A 38 8.25 23.45 -44.96
C ALA A 38 8.64 22.06 -44.40
N PRO A 39 9.37 21.20 -45.15
CA PRO A 39 9.63 19.83 -44.74
C PRO A 39 10.86 19.65 -43.83
N ASN A 40 11.57 20.71 -43.46
CA ASN A 40 12.93 20.58 -42.91
C ASN A 40 12.95 20.58 -41.37
N ASN A 41 11.98 21.24 -40.72
CA ASN A 41 11.98 21.39 -39.25
C ASN A 41 11.26 20.26 -38.51
N PHE A 42 10.37 19.52 -39.18
CA PHE A 42 9.58 18.47 -38.53
C PHE A 42 10.37 17.17 -38.42
N GLU A 43 11.00 16.75 -39.52
CA GLU A 43 11.78 15.51 -39.58
C GLU A 43 12.97 15.53 -38.61
N ASP A 44 13.70 16.65 -38.56
CA ASP A 44 14.82 16.84 -37.63
C ASP A 44 14.38 16.78 -36.16
N ARG A 45 13.18 17.29 -35.85
CA ARG A 45 12.58 17.21 -34.50
C ARG A 45 12.17 15.80 -34.14
N VAL A 46 11.60 15.04 -35.09
CA VAL A 46 11.25 13.63 -34.90
C VAL A 46 12.51 12.81 -34.63
N ILE A 47 13.56 12.98 -35.42
CA ILE A 47 14.85 12.31 -35.23
C ILE A 47 15.49 12.67 -33.86
N ALA A 48 15.43 13.94 -33.46
CA ALA A 48 15.92 14.37 -32.16
C ALA A 48 15.12 13.76 -30.99
N LEU A 49 13.80 13.63 -31.13
CA LEU A 49 12.92 12.99 -30.15
C LEU A 49 13.21 11.49 -30.05
N GLU A 50 13.39 10.79 -31.17
CA GLU A 50 13.75 9.37 -31.17
C GLU A 50 15.08 9.11 -30.44
N LYS A 51 16.08 9.99 -30.64
CA LYS A 51 17.36 9.90 -29.90
C LYS A 51 17.14 10.09 -28.40
N LYS A 52 16.34 11.07 -27.99
CA LYS A 52 16.02 11.31 -26.57
C LYS A 52 15.27 10.13 -25.95
N ILE A 53 14.31 9.53 -26.66
CA ILE A 53 13.59 8.34 -26.19
C ILE A 53 14.55 7.18 -26.00
N LYS A 54 15.47 6.93 -26.95
CA LYS A 54 16.48 5.86 -26.80
C LYS A 54 17.38 6.07 -25.57
N ILE A 55 17.78 7.31 -25.30
CA ILE A 55 18.58 7.65 -24.11
C ILE A 55 17.77 7.40 -22.84
N LEU A 56 16.55 7.93 -22.76
CA LEU A 56 15.68 7.78 -21.60
C LEU A 56 15.32 6.32 -21.32
N VAL A 57 15.09 5.51 -22.36
CA VAL A 57 14.85 4.06 -22.22
C VAL A 57 16.08 3.37 -21.62
N ASN A 58 17.28 3.71 -22.08
CA ASN A 58 18.52 3.15 -21.54
C ASN A 58 18.78 3.58 -20.09
N GLU A 59 18.53 4.86 -19.78
CA GLU A 59 18.64 5.38 -18.41
C GLU A 59 17.63 4.72 -17.48
N ASN A 60 16.37 4.57 -17.89
CA ASN A 60 15.36 3.86 -17.13
C ASN A 60 15.73 2.38 -16.91
N ALA A 61 16.28 1.71 -17.91
CA ALA A 61 16.78 0.34 -17.76
C ALA A 61 17.90 0.27 -16.69
N LYS A 62 18.87 1.18 -16.75
CA LYS A 62 19.96 1.27 -15.76
C LYS A 62 19.45 1.62 -14.36
N LEU A 63 18.45 2.49 -14.25
CA LEU A 63 17.85 2.86 -12.96
C LEU A 63 17.09 1.67 -12.36
N SER A 64 16.34 0.95 -13.18
CA SER A 64 15.67 -0.30 -12.77
C SER A 64 16.66 -1.32 -12.22
N ASP A 65 17.78 -1.53 -12.92
CA ASP A 65 18.84 -2.45 -12.47
C ASP A 65 19.48 -1.99 -11.15
N ARG A 66 19.73 -0.68 -11.00
CA ARG A 66 20.27 -0.11 -9.75
C ARG A 66 19.31 -0.30 -8.58
N ILE A 67 18.01 -0.08 -8.80
CA ILE A 67 16.97 -0.30 -7.78
C ILE A 67 16.98 -1.76 -7.35
N ARG A 68 16.97 -2.71 -8.29
CA ARG A 68 17.03 -4.14 -7.97
C ARG A 68 18.27 -4.50 -7.13
N ILE A 69 19.44 -4.02 -7.53
CA ILE A 69 20.69 -4.28 -6.80
C ILE A 69 20.65 -3.66 -5.39
N LEU A 70 20.06 -2.47 -5.23
CA LEU A 70 19.94 -1.83 -3.93
C LEU A 70 18.93 -2.57 -3.03
N GLU A 71 17.81 -3.02 -3.58
CA GLU A 71 16.83 -3.84 -2.87
C GLU A 71 17.46 -5.16 -2.39
N GLU A 72 18.19 -5.86 -3.25
CA GLU A 72 18.92 -7.07 -2.88
C GLU A 72 19.95 -6.82 -1.77
N LYS A 73 20.72 -5.73 -1.87
CA LYS A 73 21.70 -5.35 -0.84
C LYS A 73 21.04 -5.03 0.49
N ASN A 74 19.94 -4.27 0.47
CA ASN A 74 19.20 -3.93 1.69
C ASN A 74 18.66 -5.19 2.37
N LEU A 75 18.06 -6.12 1.61
CA LEU A 75 17.62 -7.42 2.13
C LEU A 75 18.78 -8.21 2.76
N THR A 76 19.96 -8.22 2.12
CA THR A 76 21.13 -8.92 2.69
C THR A 76 21.65 -8.27 3.96
N ASN A 77 21.63 -6.94 4.05
CA ASN A 77 22.05 -6.21 5.24
C ASN A 77 21.06 -6.45 6.40
N ASP A 78 19.76 -6.38 6.14
CA ASP A 78 18.71 -6.65 7.14
C ASP A 78 18.82 -8.08 7.68
N VAL A 79 19.02 -9.07 6.81
CA VAL A 79 19.23 -10.47 7.21
C VAL A 79 20.52 -10.63 8.02
N GLN A 80 21.61 -9.95 7.63
CA GLN A 80 22.86 -9.97 8.39
C GLN A 80 22.70 -9.33 9.77
N ASP A 81 21.97 -8.23 9.87
CA ASP A 81 21.76 -7.53 11.14
C ASP A 81 20.85 -8.32 12.08
N LEU A 82 19.79 -8.96 11.56
CA LEU A 82 18.99 -9.93 12.32
C LEU A 82 19.83 -11.13 12.78
N SER A 83 20.71 -11.65 11.91
CA SER A 83 21.60 -12.76 12.25
C SER A 83 22.59 -12.41 13.37
N LYS A 84 23.04 -11.15 13.44
CA LYS A 84 23.89 -10.66 14.55
C LYS A 84 23.15 -10.53 15.87
N MET A 85 21.85 -10.22 15.85
CA MET A 85 21.02 -10.11 17.06
C MET A 85 20.71 -11.46 17.71
N ILE A 86 20.65 -12.54 16.93
CA ILE A 86 20.32 -13.87 17.45
C ILE A 86 21.55 -14.46 18.17
N PRO A 87 21.44 -14.82 19.46
CA PRO A 87 22.53 -15.49 20.16
C PRO A 87 22.91 -16.82 19.48
N LYS A 88 24.21 -17.05 19.29
CA LYS A 88 24.73 -18.28 18.63
C LYS A 88 24.62 -19.54 19.50
N GLU A 89 24.58 -19.37 20.82
CA GLU A 89 24.50 -20.48 21.78
C GLU A 89 23.06 -21.00 21.89
N GLU A 90 22.85 -22.31 21.74
CA GLU A 90 21.52 -22.93 21.68
C GLU A 90 20.65 -22.64 22.93
N SER A 91 21.25 -22.61 24.11
CA SER A 91 20.55 -22.33 25.38
C SER A 91 20.03 -20.88 25.44
N LYS A 92 20.85 -19.92 25.02
CA LYS A 92 20.54 -18.48 24.98
C LYS A 92 19.60 -18.16 23.84
N LYS A 93 19.74 -18.86 22.71
CA LYS A 93 18.86 -18.76 21.54
C LYS A 93 17.42 -19.09 21.91
N LYS A 94 17.18 -20.20 22.63
CA LYS A 94 15.85 -20.57 23.12
C LYS A 94 15.26 -19.48 24.02
N LYS A 95 15.99 -19.05 25.05
CA LYS A 95 15.56 -17.98 25.95
C LYS A 95 15.26 -16.66 25.23
N PHE A 96 16.06 -16.33 24.22
CA PHE A 96 15.84 -15.15 23.38
C PHE A 96 14.52 -15.25 22.63
N PHE A 97 14.25 -16.36 21.94
CA PHE A 97 12.99 -16.55 21.21
C PHE A 97 11.78 -16.65 22.15
N ASP A 98 11.93 -17.27 23.32
CA ASP A 98 10.87 -17.33 24.33
C ASP A 98 10.53 -15.93 24.83
N LYS A 99 11.53 -15.13 25.20
CA LYS A 99 11.33 -13.73 25.61
C LYS A 99 10.74 -12.89 24.47
N PHE A 100 11.21 -13.10 23.24
CA PHE A 100 10.71 -12.40 22.08
C PHE A 100 9.23 -12.74 21.81
N ARG A 101 8.84 -14.01 21.94
CA ARG A 101 7.44 -14.43 21.83
C ARG A 101 6.58 -13.77 22.90
N LEU A 102 7.04 -13.76 24.15
CA LEU A 102 6.31 -13.11 25.25
C LEU A 102 6.14 -11.60 25.00
N GLU A 103 7.16 -10.92 24.50
CA GLU A 103 7.09 -9.49 24.16
C GLU A 103 6.12 -9.21 23.00
N LEU A 104 6.07 -10.09 21.99
CA LEU A 104 5.08 -9.98 20.91
C LEU A 104 3.66 -10.20 21.43
N GLU A 105 3.47 -11.20 22.30
CA GLU A 105 2.18 -11.46 22.92
C GLU A 105 1.75 -10.29 23.80
N SER A 106 2.62 -9.77 24.67
CA SER A 106 2.31 -8.65 25.56
C SER A 106 2.07 -7.35 24.80
N SER A 107 2.87 -7.02 23.78
CA SER A 107 2.64 -5.85 22.92
C SER A 107 1.32 -5.97 22.18
N SER A 108 0.97 -7.17 21.70
CA SER A 108 -0.36 -7.41 21.14
C SER A 108 -1.45 -7.12 22.18
N ILE A 109 -1.30 -7.61 23.41
CA ILE A 109 -2.25 -7.43 24.54
C ILE A 109 -2.39 -5.97 24.94
N GLN A 110 -1.29 -5.21 25.04
CA GLN A 110 -1.32 -3.77 25.34
C GLN A 110 -2.17 -3.00 24.32
N ASN A 111 -2.20 -3.46 23.07
CA ASN A 111 -3.03 -2.90 22.00
C ASN A 111 -4.51 -3.36 22.04
N HIS A 112 -4.92 -4.27 22.94
CA HIS A 112 -6.31 -4.75 23.04
C HIS A 112 -7.28 -3.74 23.67
N GLY A 113 -6.81 -2.57 24.10
CA GLY A 113 -7.66 -1.42 24.41
C GLY A 113 -7.41 -0.79 25.77
N PRO A 114 -8.26 0.17 26.18
CA PRO A 114 -8.01 1.04 27.33
C PRO A 114 -7.81 0.32 28.67
N TRP A 115 -8.36 -0.89 28.85
CA TRP A 115 -8.21 -1.69 30.07
C TRP A 115 -6.78 -2.06 30.41
N THR A 116 -5.84 -1.99 29.48
CA THR A 116 -4.41 -2.25 29.73
C THR A 116 -3.75 -1.09 30.48
N ASN A 117 -4.41 0.06 30.56
CA ASN A 117 -3.92 1.23 31.27
C ASN A 117 -4.55 1.35 32.66
N PRO A 118 -3.76 1.57 33.73
CA PRO A 118 -4.29 1.71 35.09
C PRO A 118 -5.20 2.93 35.25
N GLY A 119 -5.03 3.97 34.43
CA GLY A 119 -5.89 5.16 34.44
C GLY A 119 -7.36 4.85 34.12
N ALA A 120 -7.62 3.93 33.20
CA ALA A 120 -8.99 3.59 32.79
C ALA A 120 -9.77 2.87 33.91
N TRP A 121 -9.07 2.09 34.73
CA TRP A 121 -9.67 1.42 35.90
C TRP A 121 -10.08 2.39 36.99
N LYS A 122 -9.37 3.52 37.15
CA LYS A 122 -9.70 4.55 38.16
C LYS A 122 -11.04 5.23 37.89
N SER A 123 -11.47 5.31 36.63
CA SER A 123 -12.79 5.84 36.25
C SER A 123 -13.95 4.89 36.56
N ILE A 124 -13.69 3.60 36.80
CA ILE A 124 -14.73 2.62 37.08
C ILE A 124 -15.29 2.81 38.48
N ARG A 125 -16.62 2.80 38.57
CA ARG A 125 -17.37 2.97 39.82
C ARG A 125 -18.56 2.04 39.88
N LYS A 126 -19.02 1.77 41.10
CA LYS A 126 -20.26 1.01 41.33
C LYS A 126 -21.45 1.71 40.67
N ARG A 127 -22.46 0.92 40.29
CA ARG A 127 -23.68 1.31 39.58
C ARG A 127 -23.49 1.89 38.17
N MET A 128 -22.27 1.92 37.64
CA MET A 128 -22.01 2.25 36.24
C MET A 128 -22.71 1.25 35.31
N SER A 129 -23.18 1.70 34.16
CA SER A 129 -23.82 0.82 33.17
C SER A 129 -22.78 0.00 32.42
N GLU A 130 -23.19 -1.17 31.93
CA GLU A 130 -22.37 -2.01 31.06
C GLU A 130 -21.81 -1.25 29.84
N TYR A 131 -22.60 -0.38 29.23
CA TYR A 131 -22.17 0.47 28.12
C TYR A 131 -21.02 1.40 28.53
N SER A 132 -21.15 2.11 29.65
CA SER A 132 -20.13 3.04 30.14
C SER A 132 -18.84 2.33 30.52
N VAL A 133 -18.93 1.09 31.03
CA VAL A 133 -17.74 0.24 31.26
C VAL A 133 -17.04 -0.10 29.95
N ARG A 134 -17.77 -0.48 28.89
CA ARG A 134 -17.17 -0.77 27.57
C ARG A 134 -16.57 0.46 26.91
N GLU A 135 -17.17 1.62 27.10
CA GLU A 135 -16.61 2.89 26.63
C GLU A 135 -15.29 3.22 27.34
N THR A 136 -15.21 2.92 28.65
CA THR A 136 -14.05 3.24 29.49
C THR A 136 -12.90 2.24 29.33
N LEU A 137 -13.19 0.93 29.37
CA LEU A 137 -12.20 -0.15 29.38
C LEU A 137 -12.03 -0.81 28.00
N GLY A 138 -12.98 -0.61 27.09
CA GLY A 138 -13.06 -1.37 25.84
C GLY A 138 -13.75 -2.72 26.00
N LYS A 139 -13.65 -3.53 24.95
CA LYS A 139 -14.28 -4.85 24.86
C LYS A 139 -13.61 -5.83 25.85
N PRO A 140 -14.37 -6.58 26.65
CA PRO A 140 -13.80 -7.60 27.53
C PRO A 140 -13.18 -8.74 26.73
N THR A 141 -12.13 -9.36 27.27
CA THR A 141 -11.49 -10.56 26.70
C THR A 141 -12.46 -11.73 26.70
N ARG A 142 -13.20 -11.91 27.80
CA ARG A 142 -14.21 -12.96 27.95
C ARG A 142 -15.42 -12.44 28.70
N LEU A 143 -16.58 -12.97 28.34
CA LEU A 143 -17.84 -12.72 29.04
C LEU A 143 -18.29 -14.04 29.67
N LYS A 144 -18.61 -14.01 30.96
CA LYS A 144 -19.08 -15.18 31.71
C LYS A 144 -20.38 -14.84 32.42
N THR A 145 -21.29 -15.80 32.50
CA THR A 145 -22.42 -15.75 33.43
C THR A 145 -21.98 -16.32 34.78
N SER A 146 -22.50 -15.76 35.87
CA SER A 146 -22.19 -16.21 37.22
C SER A 146 -23.33 -17.07 37.78
N LEU A 147 -22.97 -18.03 38.64
CA LEU A 147 -23.93 -18.85 39.39
C LEU A 147 -24.43 -18.16 40.67
N ASN A 148 -23.74 -17.10 41.11
CA ASN A 148 -24.14 -16.33 42.28
C ASN A 148 -25.33 -15.43 41.93
N PRO A 149 -26.47 -15.50 42.65
CA PRO A 149 -27.63 -14.63 42.38
C PRO A 149 -27.35 -13.13 42.56
N GLY A 150 -26.27 -12.76 43.24
CA GLY A 150 -25.79 -11.39 43.35
C GLY A 150 -25.08 -10.85 42.10
N ILE A 151 -24.74 -11.71 41.13
CA ILE A 151 -23.95 -11.35 39.94
C ILE A 151 -24.49 -12.13 38.74
N GLU A 152 -24.99 -11.42 37.75
CA GLU A 152 -25.54 -11.99 36.52
C GLU A 152 -24.42 -12.23 35.49
N THR A 153 -23.65 -11.17 35.22
CA THR A 153 -22.64 -11.15 34.15
C THR A 153 -21.30 -10.69 34.69
N VAL A 154 -20.22 -11.32 34.24
CA VAL A 154 -18.84 -10.99 34.59
C VAL A 154 -18.08 -10.69 33.31
N TYR A 155 -17.51 -9.50 33.26
CA TYR A 155 -16.55 -9.11 32.23
C TYR A 155 -15.16 -9.44 32.74
N LEU A 156 -14.43 -10.26 32.00
CA LEU A 156 -13.07 -10.63 32.32
C LEU A 156 -12.12 -9.97 31.32
N TYR A 157 -11.14 -9.28 31.87
CA TYR A 157 -10.02 -8.66 31.17
C TYR A 157 -8.77 -9.39 31.62
N SER A 158 -8.13 -10.12 30.72
CA SER A 158 -6.99 -10.98 31.07
C SER A 158 -5.90 -10.85 30.03
N GLY A 159 -4.66 -10.72 30.48
CA GLY A 159 -3.51 -10.69 29.59
C GLY A 159 -2.19 -10.54 30.34
N ASP A 160 -1.11 -10.90 29.67
CA ASP A 160 0.24 -10.59 30.12
C ASP A 160 0.55 -9.13 29.72
N LEU A 161 0.68 -8.27 30.73
CA LEU A 161 0.86 -6.83 30.52
C LEU A 161 2.34 -6.39 30.58
N ASN A 162 3.20 -7.18 31.21
CA ASN A 162 4.59 -6.86 31.54
C ASN A 162 5.61 -7.83 30.91
N SER A 163 5.15 -8.75 30.05
CA SER A 163 5.97 -9.74 29.34
C SER A 163 6.69 -10.73 30.26
N ASP A 164 6.18 -10.97 31.47
CA ASP A 164 6.80 -11.90 32.43
C ASP A 164 6.29 -13.35 32.28
N GLY A 165 5.28 -13.56 31.40
CA GLY A 165 4.62 -14.84 31.19
C GLY A 165 3.49 -15.14 32.18
N VAL A 166 3.23 -14.25 33.13
CA VAL A 166 2.13 -14.33 34.09
C VAL A 166 0.97 -13.48 33.57
N LYS A 167 -0.22 -14.08 33.55
CA LYS A 167 -1.43 -13.37 33.11
C LYS A 167 -2.03 -12.63 34.28
N GLU A 168 -2.15 -11.31 34.11
CA GLU A 168 -2.90 -10.49 35.04
C GLU A 168 -4.39 -10.52 34.67
N GLU A 169 -5.23 -10.58 35.70
CA GLU A 169 -6.68 -10.73 35.55
C GLU A 169 -7.43 -9.62 36.30
N GLY A 170 -8.23 -8.87 35.54
CA GLY A 170 -9.19 -7.91 36.04
C GLY A 170 -10.60 -8.36 35.71
N TYR A 171 -11.55 -8.03 36.58
CA TYR A 171 -12.95 -8.34 36.34
C TYR A 171 -13.89 -7.21 36.74
N VAL A 172 -15.04 -7.17 36.07
CA VAL A 172 -16.16 -6.30 36.42
C VAL A 172 -17.42 -7.16 36.53
N ASN A 173 -18.01 -7.18 37.72
CA ASN A 173 -19.21 -7.93 38.02
C ASN A 173 -20.45 -7.05 37.87
N PHE A 174 -21.45 -7.56 37.17
CA PHE A 174 -22.70 -6.86 36.90
C PHE A 174 -23.88 -7.59 37.53
N LYS A 175 -24.86 -6.80 37.96
CA LYS A 175 -26.22 -7.24 38.31
C LYS A 175 -27.19 -6.20 37.77
N ASP A 176 -28.28 -6.64 37.14
CA ASP A 176 -29.26 -5.74 36.52
C ASP A 176 -28.59 -4.72 35.57
N LYS A 177 -27.60 -5.20 34.79
CA LYS A 177 -26.77 -4.41 33.87
C LYS A 177 -25.95 -3.28 34.52
N ARG A 178 -25.74 -3.33 35.83
CA ARG A 178 -24.96 -2.33 36.60
C ARG A 178 -23.81 -2.95 37.37
N VAL A 179 -22.70 -2.22 37.48
CA VAL A 179 -21.51 -2.66 38.20
C VAL A 179 -21.79 -2.81 39.69
N VAL A 180 -21.53 -4.00 40.23
CA VAL A 180 -21.63 -4.32 41.66
C VAL A 180 -20.26 -4.25 42.33
N SER A 181 -19.28 -4.88 41.70
CA SER A 181 -17.90 -4.97 42.17
C SER A 181 -16.95 -5.10 40.98
N PHE A 182 -15.70 -4.73 41.18
CA PHE A 182 -14.66 -4.84 40.16
C PHE A 182 -13.30 -5.01 40.84
N LYS A 183 -12.35 -5.60 40.11
CA LYS A 183 -10.95 -5.73 40.49
C LYS A 183 -10.09 -5.36 39.29
N SER A 184 -9.11 -4.49 39.50
CA SER A 184 -8.13 -4.13 38.48
C SER A 184 -7.08 -5.24 38.33
N PRO A 185 -6.57 -5.49 37.11
CA PRO A 185 -5.42 -6.36 36.88
C PRO A 185 -4.10 -5.72 37.32
N HIS A 186 -4.11 -4.41 37.63
CA HIS A 186 -2.92 -3.70 38.08
C HIS A 186 -2.81 -3.76 39.61
N PRO A 187 -1.59 -3.95 40.16
CA PRO A 187 -1.32 -3.88 41.59
C PRO A 187 -1.47 -2.46 42.17
#